data_AF-A0A1X7M7X5-F1
#
_entry.id   AF-A0A1X7M7X5-F1
#
_cell.length_a   1.000
_cell.length_b   1.000
_cell.length_c   1.000
_cell.angle_alpha   90.00
_cell.angle_beta   90.00
_cell.angle_gamma   90.00
#
_symmetry.space_group_name_H-M   'P 1'
#
loop_
_entity.id
_entity.type
_entity.pdbx_description
1 polymer ?
#
loop_
_entity_poly.entity_id
_entity_poly.type
_entity_poly.pdbx_seq_one_letter_code
_entity_poly.pdbx_strand_id
1 'polypeptide(L)'
;METKSEPWIAPLKTLPKSLRPIVAMQEKHFGAVLNPTRWWGRLPYLFWLVALFVGFLERRRAKIDPVTRSLVMTRVSQLCSCEFCIDANSLRLAERSQSMDKVLAVANWQNESLFNEKERVALAYAEAMTATPPQVTNELKNRLKQHFNDQAGTELTALIAFQNLSARFNAALDIPSQGLCPTKGKA
;
A
#
# COMPACT_ATOMS: atom_id res chain seq x y z
N MET A 1 23.78 -17.44 7.32
CA MET A 1 22.49 -17.75 7.98
C MET A 1 22.13 -16.56 8.82
N GLU A 2 21.35 -15.61 8.29
CA GLU A 2 20.75 -14.57 9.12
C GLU A 2 19.69 -15.23 9.99
N THR A 3 19.91 -15.24 11.30
CA THR A 3 18.89 -15.60 12.28
C THR A 3 17.75 -14.59 12.12
N LYS A 4 16.57 -15.04 11.65
CA LYS A 4 15.35 -14.23 11.72
C LYS A 4 15.15 -13.84 13.18
N SER A 5 15.41 -12.59 13.51
CA SER A 5 15.14 -12.04 14.84
C SER A 5 13.65 -12.19 15.14
N GLU A 6 13.31 -12.65 16.34
CA GLU A 6 11.92 -12.64 16.77
C GLU A 6 11.38 -11.20 16.73
N PRO A 7 10.15 -10.97 16.21
CA PRO A 7 9.59 -9.63 16.16
C PRO A 7 9.43 -9.07 17.58
N TRP A 8 9.90 -7.83 17.81
CA TRP A 8 9.90 -7.21 19.14
C TRP A 8 8.50 -7.04 19.73
N ILE A 9 7.46 -6.96 18.89
CA ILE A 9 6.07 -7.24 19.26
C ILE A 9 5.64 -8.54 18.59
N ALA A 10 5.45 -9.60 19.38
CA ALA A 10 4.98 -10.88 18.87
C ALA A 10 3.57 -10.79 18.24
N PRO A 11 3.27 -11.54 17.16
CA PRO A 11 1.92 -11.60 16.61
C PRO A 11 0.93 -12.28 17.55
N LEU A 12 -0.33 -11.84 17.57
CA LEU A 12 -1.38 -12.59 18.27
C LEU A 12 -1.55 -13.98 17.66
N LYS A 13 -1.53 -15.02 18.51
CA LYS A 13 -1.83 -16.40 18.10
C LYS A 13 -3.31 -16.58 17.78
N THR A 14 -4.17 -16.01 18.62
CA THR A 14 -5.63 -16.03 18.49
C THR A 14 -6.17 -14.61 18.27
N LEU A 15 -7.12 -14.47 17.34
CA LEU A 15 -7.72 -13.19 17.01
C LEU A 15 -9.05 -12.99 17.75
N PRO A 16 -9.41 -11.74 18.12
CA PRO A 16 -10.72 -11.44 18.70
C PRO A 16 -11.86 -11.86 17.77
N LYS A 17 -12.96 -12.38 18.36
CA LYS A 17 -14.15 -12.80 17.60
C LYS A 17 -14.77 -11.66 16.78
N SER A 18 -14.59 -10.41 17.21
CA SER A 18 -15.05 -9.21 16.49
C SER A 18 -14.37 -9.01 15.13
N LEU A 19 -13.21 -9.64 14.89
CA LEU A 19 -12.50 -9.58 13.62
C LEU A 19 -12.84 -10.72 12.66
N ARG A 20 -13.72 -11.66 13.05
CA ARG A 20 -14.14 -12.79 12.19
C ARG A 20 -14.57 -12.37 10.78
N PRO A 21 -15.35 -11.29 10.57
CA PRO A 21 -15.71 -10.87 9.22
C PRO A 21 -14.51 -10.45 8.36
N ILE A 22 -13.53 -9.73 8.95
CA ILE A 22 -12.30 -9.34 8.26
C ILE A 22 -11.45 -10.57 7.95
N VAL A 23 -11.31 -11.49 8.91
CA VAL A 23 -10.59 -12.76 8.74
C VAL A 23 -11.17 -13.57 7.59
N ALA A 24 -12.49 -13.81 7.59
CA ALA A 24 -13.15 -14.57 6.53
C ALA A 24 -13.00 -13.90 5.16
N MET A 25 -13.05 -12.57 5.10
CA MET A 25 -12.80 -11.82 3.88
C MET A 25 -11.35 -11.97 3.41
N GLN A 26 -10.36 -11.90 4.30
CA GLN A 26 -8.95 -12.07 3.96
C GLN A 26 -8.65 -13.49 3.47
N GLU A 27 -9.13 -14.51 4.18
CA GLU A 27 -8.97 -15.91 3.77
C GLU A 27 -9.59 -16.16 2.40
N LYS A 28 -10.75 -15.57 2.11
CA LYS A 28 -11.38 -15.67 0.79
C LYS A 28 -10.57 -15.02 -0.34
N HIS A 29 -9.91 -13.87 -0.10
CA HIS A 29 -9.23 -13.11 -1.15
C HIS A 29 -7.74 -13.45 -1.29
N PHE A 30 -7.08 -13.81 -0.19
CA PHE A 30 -5.63 -14.04 -0.12
C PHE A 30 -5.26 -15.47 0.26
N GLY A 31 -6.24 -16.34 0.55
CA GLY A 31 -6.00 -17.71 1.01
C GLY A 31 -5.49 -17.82 2.45
N ALA A 32 -5.26 -16.69 3.13
CA ALA A 32 -4.77 -16.63 4.50
C ALA A 32 -5.16 -15.32 5.18
N VAL A 33 -5.11 -15.32 6.52
CA VAL A 33 -5.15 -14.08 7.30
C VAL A 33 -3.88 -13.28 7.03
N LEU A 34 -4.04 -11.99 6.78
CA LEU A 34 -2.91 -11.09 6.54
C LEU A 34 -2.14 -10.81 7.83
N ASN A 35 -0.81 -10.84 7.76
CA ASN A 35 0.07 -10.62 8.91
C ASN A 35 -0.34 -9.41 9.78
N PRO A 36 -0.59 -8.20 9.24
CA PRO A 36 -0.96 -7.05 10.06
C PRO A 36 -2.19 -7.24 10.95
N THR A 37 -3.14 -8.10 10.55
CA THR A 37 -4.33 -8.42 11.36
C THR A 37 -3.93 -8.96 12.74
N ARG A 38 -2.79 -9.67 12.85
CA ARG A 38 -2.28 -10.21 14.13
C ARG A 38 -1.70 -9.15 15.06
N TRP A 39 -1.28 -7.99 14.54
CA TRP A 39 -0.85 -6.86 15.38
C TRP A 39 -2.05 -5.96 15.71
N TRP A 40 -2.81 -5.60 14.70
CA TRP A 40 -4.04 -4.81 14.84
C TRP A 40 -5.11 -5.47 15.70
N GLY A 41 -5.09 -6.80 15.83
CA GLY A 41 -6.01 -7.55 16.69
C GLY A 41 -5.97 -7.15 18.17
N ARG A 42 -4.94 -6.42 18.62
CA ARG A 42 -4.88 -5.82 19.96
C ARG A 42 -5.82 -4.63 20.13
N LEU A 43 -6.17 -3.97 19.02
CA LEU A 43 -7.01 -2.76 18.96
C LEU A 43 -8.15 -2.99 17.94
N PRO A 44 -9.05 -3.96 18.16
CA PRO A 44 -9.97 -4.44 17.12
C PRO A 44 -10.94 -3.36 16.61
N TYR A 45 -11.40 -2.46 17.48
CA TYR A 45 -12.26 -1.34 17.09
C TYR A 45 -11.54 -0.35 16.18
N LEU A 46 -10.30 0.01 16.54
CA LEU A 46 -9.47 0.88 15.71
C LEU A 46 -9.13 0.22 14.38
N PHE A 47 -8.86 -1.09 14.39
CA PHE A 47 -8.61 -1.83 13.15
C PHE A 47 -9.82 -1.82 12.21
N TRP A 48 -11.04 -1.91 12.74
CA TRP A 48 -12.26 -1.75 11.94
C TRP A 48 -12.36 -0.37 11.29
N LEU A 49 -12.02 0.71 12.02
CA LEU A 49 -12.00 2.06 11.44
C LEU A 49 -10.98 2.16 10.29
N VAL A 50 -9.78 1.61 10.49
CA VAL A 50 -8.72 1.55 9.47
C VAL A 50 -9.19 0.72 8.26
N ALA A 51 -9.79 -0.45 8.48
CA ALA A 51 -10.30 -1.34 7.44
C ALA A 51 -11.44 -0.70 6.62
N LEU A 52 -12.38 -0.02 7.28
CA LEU A 52 -13.46 0.70 6.61
C LEU A 52 -12.94 1.90 5.84
N PHE A 53 -11.95 2.62 6.38
CA PHE A 53 -11.33 3.76 5.70
C PHE A 53 -10.66 3.33 4.38
N VAL A 54 -9.79 2.31 4.41
CA VAL A 54 -9.18 1.80 3.17
C VAL A 54 -10.22 1.16 2.25
N GLY A 55 -11.22 0.46 2.79
CA GLY A 55 -12.32 -0.10 2.00
C GLY A 55 -13.10 0.97 1.24
N PHE A 56 -13.31 2.14 1.84
CA PHE A 56 -13.95 3.27 1.17
C PHE A 56 -13.06 3.88 0.08
N LEU A 57 -11.76 4.03 0.32
CA LEU A 57 -10.81 4.52 -0.69
C LEU A 57 -10.67 3.55 -1.87
N GLU A 58 -10.83 2.24 -1.62
CA GLU A 58 -10.69 1.18 -2.63
C GLU A 58 -11.99 0.83 -3.37
N ARG A 59 -13.11 1.51 -3.07
CA ARG A 59 -14.43 1.23 -3.65
C ARG A 59 -14.45 1.36 -5.18
N ARG A 60 -15.34 0.62 -5.84
CA ARG A 60 -15.47 0.60 -7.31
C ARG A 60 -15.74 1.97 -7.96
N ARG A 61 -16.41 2.89 -7.24
CA ARG A 61 -16.77 4.23 -7.72
C ARG A 61 -15.75 5.31 -7.34
N ALA A 62 -14.56 4.94 -6.83
CA ALA A 62 -13.47 5.89 -6.60
C ALA A 62 -13.11 6.61 -7.92
N LYS A 63 -12.69 7.87 -7.82
CA LYS A 63 -12.31 8.72 -8.97
C LYS A 63 -10.91 8.39 -9.48
N ILE A 64 -10.12 7.66 -8.69
CA ILE A 64 -8.80 7.18 -9.07
C ILE A 64 -8.93 5.75 -9.58
N ASP A 65 -8.42 5.51 -10.78
CA ASP A 65 -8.44 4.18 -11.38
C ASP A 65 -7.66 3.16 -10.53
N PRO A 66 -8.03 1.87 -10.57
CA PRO A 66 -7.41 0.84 -9.74
C PRO A 66 -5.89 0.73 -9.92
N VAL A 67 -5.38 0.92 -11.14
CA VAL A 67 -3.94 0.81 -11.44
C VAL A 67 -3.18 1.92 -10.72
N THR A 68 -3.61 3.18 -10.87
CA THR A 68 -3.00 4.33 -10.19
C THR A 68 -3.00 4.16 -8.68
N ARG A 69 -4.09 3.64 -8.09
CA ARG A 69 -4.18 3.36 -6.65
C ARG A 69 -3.10 2.37 -6.20
N SER A 70 -3.02 1.22 -6.86
CA SER A 70 -2.01 0.20 -6.54
C SER A 70 -0.59 0.70 -6.81
N LEU A 71 -0.40 1.52 -7.82
CA LEU A 71 0.89 2.08 -8.19
C LEU A 71 1.45 3.00 -7.09
N VAL A 72 0.68 3.99 -6.65
CA VAL A 72 1.11 4.89 -5.57
C VAL A 72 1.26 4.14 -4.25
N MET A 73 0.37 3.18 -3.96
CA MET A 73 0.48 2.39 -2.73
C MET A 73 1.76 1.53 -2.72
N THR A 74 2.12 0.95 -3.86
CA THR A 74 3.37 0.18 -4.02
C THR A 74 4.57 1.09 -3.80
N ARG A 75 4.60 2.28 -4.43
CA ARG A 75 5.73 3.20 -4.28
C ARG A 75 5.92 3.71 -2.85
N VAL A 76 4.84 4.11 -2.18
CA VAL A 76 4.90 4.52 -0.76
C VAL A 76 5.39 3.35 0.12
N SER A 77 4.97 2.12 -0.18
CA SER A 77 5.45 0.93 0.55
C SER A 77 6.96 0.74 0.43
N GLN A 78 7.51 0.95 -0.77
CA GLN A 78 8.95 0.89 -1.04
C GLN A 78 9.71 1.98 -0.29
N LEU A 79 9.24 3.23 -0.35
CA LEU A 79 9.87 4.36 0.34
C LEU A 79 9.91 4.17 1.86
N CYS A 80 8.87 3.54 2.42
CA CYS A 80 8.79 3.24 3.85
C CYS A 80 9.42 1.89 4.24
N SER A 81 10.05 1.17 3.29
CA SER A 81 10.64 -0.16 3.51
C SER A 81 9.70 -1.16 4.20
N CYS A 82 8.39 -1.12 3.89
CA CYS A 82 7.40 -2.02 4.48
C CYS A 82 7.32 -3.34 3.67
N GLU A 83 7.99 -4.40 4.12
CA GLU A 83 8.01 -5.70 3.41
C GLU A 83 6.61 -6.23 3.10
N PHE A 84 5.72 -6.31 4.10
CA PHE A 84 4.34 -6.77 3.90
C PHE A 84 3.58 -5.91 2.90
N CYS A 85 3.74 -4.59 2.96
CA CYS A 85 3.01 -3.67 2.11
C CYS A 85 3.52 -3.74 0.66
N ILE A 86 4.84 -3.89 0.47
CA ILE A 86 5.44 -4.10 -0.84
C ILE A 86 4.84 -5.37 -1.45
N ASP A 87 4.83 -6.47 -0.70
CA ASP A 87 4.27 -7.74 -1.13
C ASP A 87 2.79 -7.64 -1.54
N ALA A 88 1.93 -7.18 -0.62
CA ALA A 88 0.49 -7.09 -0.87
C ALA A 88 0.11 -6.10 -1.99
N ASN A 89 0.76 -4.93 -2.06
CA ASN A 89 0.46 -3.94 -3.08
C ASN A 89 1.04 -4.31 -4.46
N SER A 90 2.19 -5.01 -4.49
CA SER A 90 2.77 -5.54 -5.73
C SER A 90 1.85 -6.59 -6.37
N LEU A 91 1.25 -7.49 -5.57
CA LEU A 91 0.25 -8.43 -6.08
C LEU A 91 -0.93 -7.69 -6.74
N ARG A 92 -1.51 -6.71 -6.02
CA ARG A 92 -2.62 -5.91 -6.54
C ARG A 92 -2.25 -5.14 -7.80
N LEU A 93 -1.03 -4.59 -7.87
CA LEU A 93 -0.56 -3.87 -9.04
C LEU A 93 -0.40 -4.83 -10.23
N ALA A 94 0.21 -6.01 -10.03
CA ALA A 94 0.31 -7.04 -11.05
C ALA A 94 -1.07 -7.44 -11.59
N GLU A 95 -2.02 -7.72 -10.71
CA GLU A 95 -3.40 -8.09 -11.09
C GLU A 95 -4.14 -6.98 -11.83
N ARG A 96 -3.99 -5.72 -11.41
CA ARG A 96 -4.74 -4.60 -12.02
C ARG A 96 -4.13 -4.12 -13.32
N SER A 97 -2.80 -4.13 -13.42
CA SER A 97 -2.08 -3.71 -14.62
C SER A 97 -1.83 -4.86 -15.60
N GLN A 98 -2.05 -6.11 -15.16
CA GLN A 98 -1.69 -7.32 -15.92
C GLN A 98 -0.21 -7.31 -16.35
N SER A 99 0.67 -6.73 -15.52
CA SER A 99 2.09 -6.55 -15.84
C SER A 99 2.96 -6.65 -14.61
N MET A 100 3.80 -7.69 -14.55
CA MET A 100 4.84 -7.80 -13.52
C MET A 100 6.01 -6.86 -13.81
N ASP A 101 6.31 -6.60 -15.08
CA ASP A 101 7.36 -5.63 -15.47
C ASP A 101 7.06 -4.26 -14.89
N LYS A 102 5.79 -3.83 -14.90
CA LYS A 102 5.36 -2.59 -14.28
C LYS A 102 5.59 -2.56 -12.77
N VAL A 103 5.39 -3.69 -12.08
CA VAL A 103 5.67 -3.83 -10.64
C VAL A 103 7.16 -3.66 -10.35
N LEU A 104 8.01 -4.34 -11.12
CA LEU A 104 9.47 -4.28 -10.96
C LEU A 104 10.02 -2.88 -11.29
N ALA A 105 9.41 -2.19 -12.25
CA ALA A 105 9.78 -0.86 -12.68
C ALA A 105 9.38 0.27 -11.70
N VAL A 106 8.48 0.04 -10.74
CA VAL A 106 7.96 1.11 -9.86
C VAL A 106 9.07 1.82 -9.09
N ALA A 107 10.10 1.09 -8.65
CA ALA A 107 11.17 1.68 -7.86
C ALA A 107 12.03 2.70 -8.63
N ASN A 108 12.07 2.55 -9.96
CA ASN A 108 12.87 3.33 -10.91
C ASN A 108 11.99 4.12 -11.89
N TRP A 109 10.72 4.37 -11.55
CA TRP A 109 9.68 4.82 -12.47
C TRP A 109 10.04 6.06 -13.30
N GLN A 110 10.87 6.96 -12.78
CA GLN A 110 11.32 8.16 -13.48
C GLN A 110 11.99 7.82 -14.82
N ASN A 111 12.73 6.71 -14.86
CA ASN A 111 13.55 6.27 -16.00
C ASN A 111 12.85 5.22 -16.88
N GLU A 112 11.61 4.85 -16.56
CA GLU A 112 10.93 3.70 -17.17
C GLU A 112 9.79 4.13 -18.10
N SER A 113 9.79 3.68 -19.35
CA SER A 113 8.78 4.07 -20.35
C SER A 113 7.38 3.47 -20.10
N LEU A 114 7.24 2.56 -19.13
CA LEU A 114 5.99 1.86 -18.80
C LEU A 114 4.93 2.73 -18.10
N PHE A 115 5.30 3.96 -17.70
CA PHE A 115 4.43 4.88 -16.96
C PHE A 115 4.01 6.07 -17.82
N ASN A 116 2.71 6.27 -17.96
CA ASN A 116 2.16 7.44 -18.64
C ASN A 116 2.24 8.71 -17.76
N GLU A 117 1.96 9.88 -18.32
CA GLU A 117 2.08 11.15 -17.59
C GLU A 117 1.20 11.24 -16.33
N LYS A 118 -0.03 10.73 -16.38
CA LYS A 118 -0.92 10.70 -15.21
C LYS A 118 -0.31 9.87 -14.07
N GLU A 119 0.25 8.70 -14.41
CA GLU A 119 0.91 7.80 -13.47
C GLU A 119 2.21 8.41 -12.91
N ARG A 120 3.02 9.03 -13.77
CA ARG A 120 4.26 9.72 -13.39
C ARG A 120 3.99 10.87 -12.42
N VAL A 121 2.96 11.67 -12.67
CA VAL A 121 2.56 12.76 -11.77
C VAL A 121 2.03 12.22 -10.44
N ALA A 122 1.25 11.14 -10.44
CA ALA A 122 0.76 10.51 -9.22
C ALA A 122 1.90 9.91 -8.38
N LEU A 123 2.89 9.29 -9.03
CA LEU A 123 4.09 8.76 -8.38
C LEU A 123 4.94 9.89 -7.78
N ALA A 124 5.23 10.94 -8.54
CA ALA A 124 5.95 12.12 -8.04
C ALA A 124 5.24 12.74 -6.82
N TYR A 125 3.91 12.84 -6.87
CA TYR A 125 3.10 13.33 -5.75
C TYR A 125 3.19 12.41 -4.53
N ALA A 126 3.12 11.09 -4.73
CA ALA A 126 3.28 10.11 -3.66
C ALA A 126 4.67 10.16 -3.00
N GLU A 127 5.75 10.31 -3.78
CA GLU A 127 7.10 10.48 -3.21
C GLU A 127 7.22 11.78 -2.41
N ALA A 128 6.79 12.91 -2.99
CA ALA A 128 6.87 14.23 -2.35
C ALA A 128 6.05 14.30 -1.06
N MET A 129 4.86 13.69 -1.03
CA MET A 129 4.01 13.63 0.17
C MET A 129 4.57 12.70 1.24
N THR A 130 5.32 11.67 0.84
CA THR A 130 5.91 10.67 1.75
C THR A 130 7.23 11.14 2.38
N ALA A 131 7.92 12.09 1.76
CA ALA A 131 9.16 12.67 2.26
C ALA A 131 9.03 13.20 3.70
N THR A 132 10.15 13.25 4.42
CA THR A 132 10.23 13.78 5.79
C THR A 132 11.33 14.86 5.85
N PRO A 133 10.97 16.16 5.86
CA PRO A 133 9.62 16.72 5.81
C PRO A 133 8.95 16.54 4.42
N PRO A 134 7.61 16.65 4.32
CA PRO A 134 6.92 16.61 3.03
C PRO A 134 7.39 17.71 2.06
N GLN A 135 7.52 17.38 0.77
CA GLN A 135 8.13 18.23 -0.26
C GLN A 135 7.17 18.57 -1.43
N VAL A 136 5.87 18.65 -1.18
CA VAL A 136 4.88 18.95 -2.24
C VAL A 136 4.96 20.42 -2.69
N THR A 137 5.57 20.65 -3.86
CA THR A 137 5.73 22.00 -4.44
C THR A 137 4.48 22.50 -5.17
N ASN A 138 4.43 23.80 -5.50
CA ASN A 138 3.32 24.38 -6.25
C ASN A 138 3.29 23.89 -7.71
N GLU A 139 4.46 23.68 -8.31
CA GLU A 139 4.63 23.14 -9.65
C GLU A 139 4.01 21.73 -9.73
N LEU A 140 4.26 20.90 -8.72
CA LEU A 140 3.69 19.56 -8.64
C LEU A 140 2.16 19.59 -8.44
N LYS A 141 1.64 20.49 -7.61
CA LYS A 141 0.18 20.70 -7.46
C LYS A 141 -0.46 21.09 -8.79
N ASN A 142 0.18 21.98 -9.56
CA ASN A 142 -0.32 22.42 -10.87
C ASN A 142 -0.33 21.28 -11.89
N ARG A 143 0.72 20.47 -11.95
CA ARG A 143 0.76 19.25 -12.78
C ARG A 143 -0.31 18.23 -12.36
N LEU A 144 -0.51 18.04 -11.06
CA LEU A 144 -1.53 17.13 -10.55
C LEU A 144 -2.93 17.54 -11.01
N LYS A 145 -3.24 18.84 -10.98
CA LYS A 145 -4.53 19.39 -11.44
C LYS A 145 -4.81 19.22 -12.93
N GLN A 146 -3.78 18.98 -13.75
CA GLN A 146 -3.97 18.69 -15.18
C GLN A 146 -4.55 17.29 -15.41
N HIS A 147 -4.37 16.36 -14.47
CA HIS A 147 -4.80 14.96 -14.62
C HIS A 147 -5.85 14.51 -13.60
N PHE A 148 -5.96 15.20 -12.47
CA PHE A 148 -6.87 14.86 -11.37
C PHE A 148 -7.71 16.08 -11.00
N ASN A 149 -9.03 15.95 -11.07
CA ASN A 149 -9.94 16.97 -10.53
C ASN A 149 -9.86 17.00 -8.99
N ASP A 150 -10.46 18.02 -8.37
CA ASP A 150 -10.35 18.24 -6.92
C ASP A 150 -10.78 17.03 -6.08
N GLN A 151 -11.84 16.34 -6.49
CA GLN A 151 -12.28 15.11 -5.83
C GLN A 151 -11.24 13.99 -5.96
N ALA A 152 -10.71 13.75 -7.16
CA ALA A 152 -9.70 12.73 -7.40
C ALA A 152 -8.38 13.05 -6.69
N GLY A 153 -7.96 14.33 -6.66
CA GLY A 153 -6.80 14.79 -5.91
C GLY A 153 -6.96 14.58 -4.40
N THR A 154 -8.16 14.85 -3.87
CA THR A 154 -8.49 14.60 -2.46
C THR A 154 -8.44 13.11 -2.12
N GLU A 155 -9.04 12.25 -2.95
CA GLU A 155 -8.97 10.81 -2.79
C GLU A 155 -7.52 10.29 -2.86
N LEU A 156 -6.69 10.90 -3.71
CA LEU A 156 -5.31 10.45 -3.94
C LEU A 156 -4.46 10.79 -2.72
N THR A 157 -4.63 12.00 -2.21
CA THR A 157 -4.03 12.46 -0.96
C THR A 157 -4.42 11.53 0.20
N ALA A 158 -5.71 11.22 0.35
CA ALA A 158 -6.19 10.34 1.42
C ALA A 158 -5.60 8.92 1.32
N LEU A 159 -5.47 8.38 0.09
CA LEU A 159 -4.87 7.08 -0.15
C LEU A 159 -3.37 7.06 0.16
N ILE A 160 -2.63 8.08 -0.24
CA ILE A 160 -1.20 8.19 0.06
C ILE A 160 -0.99 8.37 1.57
N ALA A 161 -1.82 9.18 2.25
CA ALA A 161 -1.80 9.32 3.71
C ALA A 161 -2.05 7.99 4.41
N PHE A 162 -3.08 7.25 3.99
CA PHE A 162 -3.36 5.91 4.49
C PHE A 162 -2.17 4.98 4.31
N GLN A 163 -1.58 4.96 3.12
CA GLN A 163 -0.46 4.07 2.86
C GLN A 163 0.76 4.45 3.68
N ASN A 164 0.99 5.75 3.94
CA ASN A 164 2.03 6.22 4.85
C ASN A 164 1.79 5.72 6.28
N LEU A 165 0.56 5.79 6.78
CA LEU A 165 0.18 5.21 8.08
C LEU A 165 0.44 3.70 8.10
N SER A 166 -0.09 2.97 7.12
CA SER A 166 0.01 1.52 7.10
C SER A 166 1.45 1.05 6.93
N ALA A 167 2.23 1.68 6.05
CA ALA A 167 3.60 1.28 5.77
C ALA A 167 4.53 1.58 6.94
N ARG A 168 4.43 2.77 7.55
CA ARG A 168 5.26 3.10 8.72
C ARG A 168 4.88 2.25 9.94
N PHE A 169 3.59 1.99 10.16
CA PHE A 169 3.14 1.12 11.24
C PHE A 169 3.70 -0.30 11.08
N ASN A 170 3.55 -0.89 9.89
CA ASN A 170 4.00 -2.25 9.64
C ASN A 170 5.53 -2.36 9.66
N ALA A 171 6.25 -1.38 9.09
CA ALA A 171 7.71 -1.35 9.10
C ALA A 171 8.26 -1.21 10.52
N ALA A 172 7.70 -0.32 11.35
CA ALA A 172 8.12 -0.15 12.74
C ALA A 172 7.89 -1.40 13.61
N LEU A 173 6.98 -2.28 13.21
CA LEU A 173 6.66 -3.54 13.89
C LEU A 173 7.37 -4.75 13.27
N ASP A 174 8.26 -4.53 12.29
CA ASP A 174 8.96 -5.59 11.54
C ASP A 174 8.00 -6.65 10.99
N ILE A 175 6.83 -6.23 10.51
CA ILE A 175 5.81 -7.16 10.00
C ILE A 175 6.29 -7.72 8.65
N PRO A 176 6.58 -9.03 8.56
CA PRO A 176 7.27 -9.59 7.42
C PRO A 176 6.34 -9.73 6.21
N SER A 177 6.96 -9.80 5.02
CA SER A 177 6.30 -10.27 3.81
C SER A 177 5.61 -11.63 4.03
N GLN A 178 4.53 -11.87 3.30
CA GLN A 178 3.71 -13.09 3.40
C GLN A 178 3.80 -13.95 2.11
N GLY A 179 4.58 -13.53 1.12
CA GLY A 179 4.73 -14.23 -0.15
C GLY A 179 3.47 -14.19 -1.01
N LEU A 180 2.71 -13.09 -0.94
CA LEU A 180 1.47 -12.90 -1.70
C LEU A 180 1.75 -12.66 -3.19
N CYS A 181 2.74 -11.82 -3.49
CA CYS A 181 3.15 -11.50 -4.85
C CYS A 181 4.30 -12.42 -5.28
N PRO A 182 4.22 -13.06 -6.46
CA PRO A 182 5.30 -13.87 -7.01
C PRO A 182 6.39 -12.98 -7.61
N THR A 183 7.03 -12.14 -6.79
CA THR A 183 8.23 -11.41 -7.19
C THR A 183 9.41 -12.39 -7.13
N LYS A 184 10.06 -12.64 -8.27
CA LYS A 184 11.30 -13.43 -8.31
C LYS A 184 12.38 -12.67 -7.55
N GLY A 185 12.61 -13.03 -6.29
CA GLY A 185 13.54 -12.28 -5.44
C GLY A 185 13.84 -12.89 -4.09
N LYS A 186 13.98 -14.22 -3.99
CA LYS A 186 14.86 -14.91 -3.02
C LYS A 186 15.32 -16.24 -3.64
N ALA A 187 16.56 -16.26 -4.13
CA ALA A 187 17.43 -17.42 -4.09
C ALA A 187 18.45 -17.16 -2.98
#